data_AF-A0A4V0HXF4-F1
#
_entry.id   AF-A0A4V0HXF4-F1
#
_cell.length_a   1.000
_cell.length_b   1.000
_cell.length_c   1.000
_cell.angle_alpha   90.00
_cell.angle_beta   90.00
_cell.angle_gamma   90.00
#
_symmetry.space_group_name_H-M   'P 1'
#
loop_
_entity.id
_entity.type
_entity.pdbx_description
1 polymer ?
#
loop_
_entity_poly.entity_id
_entity_poly.type
_entity_poly.pdbx_seq_one_letter_code
_entity_poly.pdbx_strand_id
1 'polypeptide(L)'
;MAKPPKAFDVWFVSANTVYKGVPYHVVADWTSQGRLGASDMVRPAGTEVEWGRVDAQDGLTDYLPRPTAARSVWAEAESGVGPDPTPAAHEPVELPEPEPVPGKPRIEEDDEVDMIPLIDISMVLLVFFIIIRAAGALAPVDVPEMVYAGELASDPFAITINVDKADEFTVVYSVRVGQNPARSDHDRLPTPEAAIAALDALLLEAQQPPEVRIACRKDLPNDRVSELQLELEPRFKKRQINSYVATVVEAPKK
;
A
#
# COMPACT_ATOMS: atom_id res chain seq x y z
N MET A 1 12.53 -38.30 0.83
CA MET A 1 12.50 -36.83 0.74
C MET A 1 13.68 -36.30 1.51
N ALA A 2 14.63 -35.63 0.85
CA ALA A 2 15.75 -34.99 1.53
C ALA A 2 15.19 -33.84 2.39
N LYS A 3 15.70 -33.70 3.62
CA LYS A 3 15.30 -32.61 4.52
C LYS A 3 15.74 -31.28 3.90
N PRO A 4 14.89 -30.24 3.85
CA PRO A 4 15.30 -28.96 3.31
C PRO A 4 16.52 -28.42 4.10
N PRO A 5 17.50 -27.81 3.43
CA PRO A 5 18.67 -27.27 4.10
C PRO A 5 18.26 -26.14 5.05
N LYS A 6 19.02 -25.97 6.14
CA LYS A 6 18.67 -25.02 7.21
C LYS A 6 18.79 -23.56 6.78
N ALA A 7 19.69 -23.29 5.84
CA ALA A 7 19.98 -21.96 5.32
C ALA A 7 20.37 -22.04 3.84
N PHE A 8 20.21 -20.93 3.14
CA PHE A 8 20.53 -20.75 1.73
C PHE A 8 21.40 -19.52 1.53
N ASP A 9 22.28 -19.56 0.54
CA ASP A 9 22.77 -18.35 -0.09
C ASP A 9 21.73 -17.94 -1.15
N VAL A 10 21.39 -16.65 -1.19
CA VAL A 10 20.34 -16.08 -2.06
C VAL A 10 20.97 -15.01 -2.93
N TRP A 11 20.81 -15.11 -4.24
CA TRP A 11 21.29 -14.14 -5.21
C TRP A 11 20.09 -13.50 -5.94
N PHE A 12 19.88 -12.22 -5.65
CA PHE A 12 18.92 -11.40 -6.36
C PHE A 12 19.52 -11.01 -7.71
N VAL A 13 19.01 -11.59 -8.79
CA VAL A 13 19.58 -11.43 -10.14
C VAL A 13 19.38 -9.99 -10.62
N SER A 14 18.21 -9.40 -10.31
CA SER A 14 17.87 -8.02 -10.69
C SER A 14 18.78 -6.97 -10.02
N ALA A 15 19.13 -7.18 -8.75
CA ALA A 15 19.98 -6.30 -7.96
C ALA A 15 21.46 -6.71 -7.96
N ASN A 16 21.79 -7.81 -8.63
CA ASN A 16 23.09 -8.46 -8.62
C ASN A 16 23.75 -8.55 -7.22
N THR A 17 22.97 -8.93 -6.21
CA THR A 17 23.41 -8.94 -4.80
C THR A 17 23.24 -10.31 -4.19
N VAL A 18 24.28 -10.81 -3.51
CA VAL A 18 24.30 -12.12 -2.86
C VAL A 18 24.24 -11.98 -1.34
N TYR A 19 23.23 -12.61 -0.73
CA TYR A 19 23.09 -12.76 0.72
C TYR A 19 23.47 -14.18 1.11
N LYS A 20 24.48 -14.34 1.96
CA LYS A 20 24.95 -15.65 2.40
C LYS A 20 24.27 -16.10 3.70
N GLY A 21 24.01 -17.40 3.83
CA GLY A 21 23.55 -17.99 5.10
C GLY A 21 22.14 -17.56 5.58
N VAL A 22 21.25 -17.19 4.67
CA VAL A 22 19.87 -16.79 4.99
C VAL A 22 19.07 -18.01 5.49
N PRO A 23 18.44 -17.97 6.69
CA PRO A 23 17.65 -19.09 7.19
C PRO A 23 16.48 -19.45 6.27
N TYR A 24 16.16 -20.75 6.14
CA TYR A 24 15.10 -21.21 5.21
C TYR A 24 13.75 -20.49 5.38
N HIS A 25 13.31 -20.26 6.62
CA HIS A 25 12.03 -19.59 6.88
C HIS A 25 12.01 -18.13 6.39
N VAL A 26 13.16 -17.44 6.39
CA VAL A 26 13.29 -16.08 5.86
C VAL A 26 13.22 -16.09 4.34
N VAL A 27 13.88 -17.06 3.70
CA VAL A 27 13.81 -17.26 2.24
C VAL A 27 12.36 -17.56 1.82
N ALA A 28 11.69 -18.48 2.50
CA ALA A 28 10.29 -18.81 2.24
C ALA A 28 9.36 -17.60 2.42
N ASP A 29 9.58 -16.78 3.45
CA ASP A 29 8.83 -15.53 3.67
C ASP A 29 9.05 -14.54 2.51
N TRP A 30 10.31 -14.32 2.09
CA TRP A 30 10.61 -13.45 0.96
C TRP A 30 10.00 -13.92 -0.36
N THR A 31 10.00 -15.23 -0.61
CA THR A 31 9.33 -15.83 -1.78
C THR A 31 7.81 -15.57 -1.71
N SER A 32 7.20 -15.77 -0.54
CA SER A 32 5.75 -15.57 -0.34
C SER A 32 5.30 -14.12 -0.50
N GLN A 33 6.15 -13.17 -0.10
CA GLN A 33 5.91 -11.73 -0.25
C GLN A 33 6.23 -11.22 -1.66
N GLY A 34 6.76 -12.07 -2.56
CA GLY A 34 7.20 -11.66 -3.88
C GLY A 34 8.46 -10.77 -3.88
N ARG A 35 9.20 -10.73 -2.77
CA ARG A 35 10.51 -10.05 -2.71
C ARG A 35 11.58 -10.87 -3.42
N LEU A 36 11.50 -12.19 -3.31
CA LEU A 36 12.35 -13.13 -4.03
C LEU A 36 11.56 -13.73 -5.21
N GLY A 37 12.00 -13.45 -6.42
CA GLY A 37 11.34 -13.86 -7.66
C GLY A 37 11.70 -15.29 -8.08
N ALA A 38 10.89 -15.86 -8.99
CA ALA A 38 11.13 -17.18 -9.58
C ALA A 38 12.45 -17.27 -10.37
N SER A 39 12.92 -16.16 -10.92
CA SER A 39 14.17 -16.04 -11.67
C SER A 39 15.40 -15.83 -10.78
N ASP A 40 15.21 -15.54 -9.49
CA ASP A 40 16.33 -15.37 -8.58
C ASP A 40 16.98 -16.73 -8.27
N MET A 41 18.24 -16.69 -7.82
CA MET A 41 19.04 -17.88 -7.64
C MET A 41 19.25 -18.18 -6.16
N VAL A 42 19.20 -19.45 -5.79
CA VAL A 42 19.43 -19.95 -4.44
C VAL A 42 20.34 -21.18 -4.48
N ARG A 43 21.13 -21.37 -3.43
CA ARG A 43 21.85 -22.62 -3.19
C ARG A 43 21.94 -22.91 -1.69
N PRO A 44 22.10 -24.16 -1.27
CA PRO A 44 22.28 -24.47 0.15
C PRO A 44 23.53 -23.78 0.73
N ALA A 45 23.38 -23.11 1.87
CA ALA A 45 24.48 -22.38 2.50
C ALA A 45 25.60 -23.35 2.91
N GLY A 46 26.84 -22.97 2.63
CA GLY A 46 28.03 -23.77 2.97
C GLY A 46 28.30 -24.96 2.05
N THR A 47 27.65 -25.00 0.89
CA THR A 47 27.93 -25.98 -0.18
C THR A 47 28.42 -25.28 -1.43
N GLU A 48 29.35 -25.92 -2.16
CA GLU A 48 29.79 -25.50 -3.51
C GLU A 48 28.84 -25.94 -4.63
N VAL A 49 27.58 -26.24 -4.28
CA VAL A 49 26.56 -26.60 -5.27
C VAL A 49 26.31 -25.41 -6.20
N GLU A 50 26.10 -25.69 -7.48
CA GLU A 50 25.75 -24.68 -8.47
C GLU A 50 24.48 -23.92 -8.05
N TRP A 51 24.41 -22.65 -8.43
CA TRP A 51 23.24 -21.83 -8.20
C TRP A 51 22.03 -22.41 -8.94
N GLY A 52 20.94 -22.67 -8.21
CA GLY A 52 19.66 -23.11 -8.77
C GLY A 52 18.63 -21.99 -8.77
N ARG A 53 17.70 -21.98 -9.71
CA ARG A 53 16.58 -21.02 -9.68
C ARG A 53 15.62 -21.36 -8.54
N VAL A 54 14.97 -20.34 -7.97
CA VAL A 54 13.97 -20.50 -6.90
C VAL A 54 12.80 -21.38 -7.34
N ASP A 55 12.38 -21.32 -8.60
CA ASP A 55 11.30 -22.15 -9.15
C ASP A 55 11.68 -23.62 -9.37
N ALA A 56 12.97 -23.92 -9.50
CA ALA A 56 13.49 -25.28 -9.62
C ALA A 56 13.82 -25.93 -8.27
N GLN A 57 13.81 -25.16 -7.18
CA GLN A 57 14.23 -25.64 -5.86
C GLN A 57 13.07 -26.31 -5.10
N ASP A 58 13.24 -27.59 -4.79
CA ASP A 58 12.29 -28.37 -3.98
C ASP A 58 12.03 -27.67 -2.62
N GLY A 59 10.76 -27.36 -2.36
CA GLY A 59 10.30 -26.76 -1.09
C GLY A 59 10.21 -25.23 -1.08
N LEU A 60 10.66 -24.52 -2.13
CA LEU A 60 10.40 -23.09 -2.30
C LEU A 60 9.28 -22.81 -3.31
N THR A 61 9.00 -23.76 -4.21
CA THR A 61 7.97 -23.66 -5.25
C THR A 61 6.56 -23.44 -4.68
N ASP A 62 6.28 -23.98 -3.50
CA ASP A 62 4.97 -23.83 -2.83
C ASP A 62 4.73 -22.40 -2.31
N TYR A 63 5.79 -21.62 -2.12
CA TYR A 63 5.70 -20.24 -1.65
C TYR A 63 5.66 -19.22 -2.80
N LEU A 64 5.87 -19.65 -4.05
CA LEU A 64 5.75 -18.74 -5.19
C LEU A 64 4.29 -18.31 -5.34
N PRO A 65 4.03 -17.00 -5.54
CA PRO A 65 2.68 -16.52 -5.83
C PRO A 65 2.15 -17.27 -7.05
N ARG A 66 1.16 -18.16 -6.84
CA ARG A 66 0.50 -18.79 -7.97
C ARG A 66 -0.22 -17.68 -8.71
N PRO A 67 -0.04 -17.55 -10.04
CA PRO A 67 -0.92 -16.71 -10.83
C PRO A 67 -2.31 -17.29 -10.65
N THR A 68 -3.08 -16.69 -9.75
CA THR A 68 -4.50 -16.99 -9.61
C THR A 68 -5.03 -16.67 -10.99
N ALA A 69 -5.54 -17.69 -11.70
CA ALA A 69 -6.15 -17.49 -12.99
C ALA A 69 -7.28 -16.48 -12.77
N ALA A 70 -6.98 -15.20 -13.02
CA ALA A 70 -7.99 -14.19 -13.16
C ALA A 70 -8.89 -14.75 -14.25
N ARG A 71 -10.13 -15.07 -13.88
CA ARG A 71 -11.16 -15.51 -14.81
C ARG A 71 -11.38 -14.33 -15.75
N SER A 72 -10.58 -14.27 -16.80
CA SER A 72 -10.70 -13.32 -17.88
C SER A 72 -12.02 -13.63 -18.57
N VAL A 73 -13.01 -12.78 -18.31
CA VAL A 73 -14.08 -12.59 -19.27
C VAL A 73 -13.43 -11.75 -20.37
N TRP A 74 -13.49 -12.27 -21.60
CA TRP A 74 -13.06 -11.66 -22.87
C TRP A 74 -11.61 -11.92 -23.28
N ALA A 75 -11.52 -12.77 -24.31
CA ALA A 75 -10.37 -13.07 -25.13
C ALA A 75 -10.20 -12.01 -26.23
N GLU A 76 -9.05 -12.10 -26.91
CA GLU A 76 -8.63 -11.42 -28.15
C GLU A 76 -7.97 -10.04 -27.98
N ALA A 77 -6.64 -10.07 -27.83
CA ALA A 77 -5.76 -9.23 -28.62
C ALA A 77 -4.43 -9.95 -28.83
N GLU A 78 -4.09 -10.13 -30.09
CA GLU A 78 -2.92 -10.82 -30.61
C GLU A 78 -1.62 -10.04 -30.41
N SER A 79 -0.51 -10.78 -30.54
CA SER A 79 0.77 -10.36 -31.13
C SER A 79 1.68 -9.42 -30.34
N GLY A 80 2.82 -9.98 -29.91
CA GLY A 80 3.98 -9.21 -29.47
C GLY A 80 5.17 -10.10 -29.08
N VAL A 81 5.69 -10.89 -30.02
CA VAL A 81 7.00 -11.56 -29.87
C VAL A 81 8.09 -10.49 -29.92
N GLY A 82 8.72 -10.23 -28.78
CA GLY A 82 9.93 -9.42 -28.65
C GLY A 82 11.09 -10.26 -28.11
N PRO A 83 12.34 -9.99 -28.51
CA PRO A 83 13.43 -10.94 -28.44
C PRO A 83 14.08 -11.06 -27.06
N ASP A 84 14.58 -12.26 -26.84
CA ASP A 84 15.41 -12.76 -25.75
C ASP A 84 16.62 -11.85 -25.44
N PRO A 85 16.79 -11.31 -24.22
CA PRO A 85 18.08 -10.79 -23.78
C PRO A 85 18.90 -11.93 -23.18
N THR A 86 19.92 -12.34 -23.93
CA THR A 86 20.99 -13.23 -23.48
C THR A 86 21.67 -12.63 -22.23
N PRO A 87 21.77 -13.35 -21.10
CA PRO A 87 22.53 -12.84 -19.95
C PRO A 87 24.02 -12.98 -20.23
N ALA A 88 24.73 -11.85 -20.27
CA ALA A 88 26.18 -11.81 -20.27
C ALA A 88 26.69 -12.37 -18.94
N ALA A 89 27.47 -13.45 -19.02
CA ALA A 89 28.18 -14.03 -17.90
C ALA A 89 29.23 -13.03 -17.39
N HIS A 90 28.98 -12.46 -16.21
CA HIS A 90 29.97 -11.70 -15.46
C HIS A 90 30.27 -12.43 -14.16
N GLU A 91 31.54 -12.70 -13.93
CA GLU A 91 32.06 -13.38 -12.74
C GLU A 91 31.79 -12.52 -11.49
N PRO A 92 31.40 -13.14 -10.36
CA PRO A 92 31.06 -12.42 -9.13
C PRO A 92 32.32 -11.78 -8.52
N VAL A 93 32.22 -10.50 -8.14
CA VAL A 93 33.24 -9.79 -7.38
C VAL A 93 33.15 -10.23 -5.91
N GLU A 94 34.11 -11.05 -5.46
CA GLU A 94 34.31 -11.38 -4.06
C GLU A 94 35.04 -10.22 -3.35
N LEU A 95 34.41 -9.63 -2.35
CA LEU A 95 35.07 -8.70 -1.44
C LEU A 95 35.97 -9.50 -0.47
N PRO A 96 37.27 -9.19 -0.37
CA PRO A 96 38.17 -9.86 0.56
C PRO A 96 37.92 -9.40 2.02
N GLU A 97 37.91 -10.36 2.94
CA GLU A 97 37.89 -10.14 4.39
C GLU A 97 39.19 -9.45 4.87
N PRO A 98 39.12 -8.42 5.74
CA PRO A 98 40.32 -7.88 6.37
C PRO A 98 40.82 -8.78 7.51
N GLU A 99 42.07 -9.22 7.43
CA GLU A 99 42.76 -9.95 8.50
C GLU A 99 42.95 -9.10 9.78
N PRO A 100 42.88 -9.70 10.99
CA PRO A 100 43.07 -8.98 12.24
C PRO A 100 44.56 -8.73 12.54
N VAL A 101 44.95 -7.45 12.62
CA VAL A 101 46.31 -7.02 13.00
C VAL A 101 46.47 -7.05 14.53
N PRO A 102 47.55 -7.62 15.10
CA PRO A 102 47.74 -7.72 16.54
C PRO A 102 48.10 -6.35 17.16
N GLY A 103 47.31 -5.95 18.16
CA GLY A 103 47.39 -4.64 18.81
C GLY A 103 48.63 -4.43 19.69
N LYS A 104 49.24 -3.25 19.56
CA LYS A 104 50.08 -2.64 20.60
C LYS A 104 49.22 -1.68 21.43
N PRO A 105 49.26 -1.74 22.77
CA PRO A 105 48.54 -0.80 23.60
C PRO A 105 49.26 0.55 23.56
N ARG A 106 48.61 1.57 23.00
CA ARG A 106 49.05 2.96 23.06
C ARG A 106 48.11 3.69 24.02
N ILE A 107 48.68 4.10 25.13
CA ILE A 107 48.02 4.81 26.23
C ILE A 107 48.30 6.30 26.04
N GLU A 108 47.25 7.12 26.19
CA GLU A 108 47.23 8.57 26.45
C GLU A 108 47.53 9.55 25.30
N GLU A 109 46.56 9.81 24.39
CA GLU A 109 46.32 11.11 23.70
C GLU A 109 44.82 11.28 23.23
N ASP A 110 43.84 10.66 23.89
CA ASP A 110 42.44 10.51 23.39
C ASP A 110 41.43 11.64 23.79
N ASP A 111 41.89 12.85 24.11
CA ASP A 111 40.99 13.96 24.52
C ASP A 111 40.69 15.00 23.41
N GLU A 112 41.34 14.91 22.24
CA GLU A 112 40.92 15.64 21.04
C GLU A 112 40.14 14.69 20.13
N VAL A 113 38.81 14.75 20.22
CA VAL A 113 37.93 14.04 19.28
C VAL A 113 38.25 14.54 17.87
N ASP A 114 38.87 13.69 17.05
CA ASP A 114 39.11 14.00 15.65
C ASP A 114 37.77 14.38 14.98
N MET A 115 37.63 15.67 14.66
CA MET A 115 36.42 16.21 14.03
C MET A 115 36.37 15.83 12.53
N ILE A 116 37.46 15.36 11.96
CA ILE A 116 37.60 15.05 10.53
C ILE A 116 36.65 13.91 10.11
N PRO A 117 36.57 12.76 10.82
CA PRO A 117 35.54 11.74 10.56
C PRO A 117 34.10 12.22 10.78
N LEU A 118 33.86 13.07 11.79
CA LEU A 118 32.51 13.58 12.10
C LEU A 118 31.98 14.51 11.02
N ILE A 119 32.85 15.31 10.40
CA ILE A 119 32.49 16.17 9.26
C ILE A 119 32.09 15.32 8.05
N ASP A 120 32.86 14.29 7.72
CA ASP A 120 32.58 13.44 6.55
C ASP A 120 31.26 12.66 6.70
N ILE A 121 31.01 12.09 7.90
CA ILE A 121 29.75 11.41 8.21
C ILE A 121 28.55 12.38 8.09
N SER A 122 28.68 13.61 8.60
CA SER A 122 27.60 14.61 8.52
C SER A 122 27.31 15.08 7.08
N MET A 123 28.36 15.17 6.23
CA MET A 123 28.23 15.56 4.82
C MET A 123 27.51 14.48 4.01
N VAL A 124 27.87 13.21 4.20
CA VAL A 124 27.23 12.07 3.52
C VAL A 124 25.74 11.99 3.89
N LEU A 125 25.41 12.16 5.18
CA LEU A 125 24.01 12.15 5.63
C LEU A 125 23.21 13.29 5.01
N LEU A 126 23.78 14.50 4.89
CA LEU A 126 23.09 15.64 4.29
C LEU A 126 22.78 15.41 2.80
N VAL A 127 23.74 14.87 2.03
CA VAL A 127 23.53 14.52 0.62
C VAL A 127 22.45 13.44 0.49
N PHE A 128 22.48 12.42 1.35
CA PHE A 128 21.46 11.36 1.38
C PHE A 128 20.05 11.92 1.64
N PHE A 129 19.90 12.83 2.61
CA PHE A 129 18.62 13.50 2.87
C PHE A 129 18.13 14.36 1.70
N ILE A 130 19.03 15.08 1.02
CA ILE A 130 18.67 15.87 -0.17
C ILE A 130 18.15 14.96 -1.28
N ILE A 131 18.82 13.84 -1.54
CA ILE A 131 18.41 12.87 -2.56
C ILE A 131 17.06 12.24 -2.22
N ILE A 132 16.84 11.82 -0.97
CA ILE A 132 15.55 11.25 -0.53
C ILE A 132 14.42 12.28 -0.65
N ARG A 133 14.66 13.54 -0.26
CA ARG A 133 13.64 14.60 -0.37
C ARG A 133 13.30 14.90 -1.83
N ALA A 134 14.31 14.92 -2.71
CA ALA A 134 14.10 15.14 -4.13
C ALA A 134 13.37 13.95 -4.79
N ALA A 135 13.74 12.72 -4.45
CA ALA A 135 13.10 11.51 -4.98
C ALA A 135 11.67 11.34 -4.48
N GLY A 136 11.41 11.65 -3.20
CA GLY A 136 10.06 11.58 -2.61
C GLY A 136 9.06 12.59 -3.18
N ALA A 137 9.53 13.71 -3.76
CA ALA A 137 8.68 14.71 -4.41
C ALA A 137 8.39 14.40 -5.89
N LEU A 138 9.11 13.45 -6.50
CA LEU A 138 9.09 13.20 -7.95
C LEU A 138 8.53 11.83 -8.34
N ALA A 139 8.12 10.99 -7.38
CA ALA A 139 7.26 9.86 -7.65
C ALA A 139 5.82 10.31 -7.38
N PRO A 140 5.08 10.86 -8.37
CA PRO A 140 3.63 10.79 -8.30
C PRO A 140 3.33 9.30 -8.22
N VAL A 141 3.03 8.81 -7.01
CA VAL A 141 2.38 7.53 -6.86
C VAL A 141 1.13 7.68 -7.70
N ASP A 142 1.09 6.95 -8.80
CA ASP A 142 -0.08 6.86 -9.66
C ASP A 142 -1.15 6.20 -8.80
N VAL A 143 -1.87 7.05 -8.04
CA VAL A 143 -3.05 6.62 -7.30
C VAL A 143 -4.01 6.33 -8.43
N PRO A 144 -4.33 5.05 -8.70
CA PRO A 144 -5.21 4.72 -9.82
C PRO A 144 -6.42 5.64 -9.71
N GLU A 145 -6.74 6.35 -10.80
CA GLU A 145 -7.97 7.13 -10.88
C GLU A 145 -9.07 6.26 -10.29
N MET A 146 -9.83 6.78 -9.33
CA MET A 146 -10.90 6.03 -8.69
C MET A 146 -11.82 5.51 -9.81
N VAL A 147 -11.61 4.28 -10.27
CA VAL A 147 -12.43 3.62 -11.29
C VAL A 147 -13.85 3.38 -10.76
N TYR A 148 -14.02 3.53 -9.43
CA TYR A 148 -15.29 3.58 -8.72
C TYR A 148 -15.68 4.99 -8.25
N ALA A 149 -15.13 6.06 -8.83
CA ALA A 149 -15.89 7.29 -8.97
C ALA A 149 -16.98 7.00 -10.01
N GLY A 150 -17.89 6.08 -9.65
CA GLY A 150 -19.04 5.77 -10.47
C GLY A 150 -19.67 7.11 -10.78
N GLU A 151 -19.88 7.37 -12.07
CA GLU A 151 -20.88 8.34 -12.49
C GLU A 151 -22.02 8.17 -11.51
N LEU A 152 -22.34 9.21 -10.73
CA LEU A 152 -23.39 9.15 -9.73
C LEU A 152 -24.62 8.66 -10.47
N ALA A 153 -24.88 7.35 -10.41
CA ALA A 153 -26.08 6.78 -10.94
C ALA A 153 -27.15 7.57 -10.21
N SER A 154 -27.88 8.39 -10.96
CA SER A 154 -28.89 9.29 -10.43
C SER A 154 -30.07 8.43 -10.03
N ASP A 155 -29.86 7.60 -9.02
CA ASP A 155 -30.88 6.84 -8.36
C ASP A 155 -31.76 7.85 -7.61
N PRO A 156 -33.03 8.01 -8.01
CA PRO A 156 -33.93 8.96 -7.37
C PRO A 156 -34.23 8.58 -5.91
N PHE A 157 -33.95 7.34 -5.49
CA PHE A 157 -34.20 6.83 -4.14
C PHE A 157 -32.94 6.78 -3.26
N ALA A 158 -31.75 7.08 -3.79
CA ALA A 158 -30.53 7.11 -2.99
C ALA A 158 -30.59 8.23 -1.96
N ILE A 159 -30.26 7.94 -0.70
CA ILE A 159 -30.20 8.94 0.36
C ILE A 159 -28.77 9.44 0.45
N THR A 160 -28.55 10.76 0.33
CA THR A 160 -27.23 11.37 0.43
C THR A 160 -27.12 12.21 1.69
N ILE A 161 -26.12 11.91 2.51
CA ILE A 161 -25.68 12.73 3.64
C ILE A 161 -24.55 13.62 3.13
N ASN A 162 -24.81 14.92 2.95
CA ASN A 162 -23.74 15.87 2.64
C ASN A 162 -23.11 16.38 3.95
N VAL A 163 -21.79 16.39 3.99
CA VAL A 163 -20.98 16.94 5.08
C VAL A 163 -20.32 18.19 4.55
N ASP A 164 -20.81 19.34 5.01
CA ASP A 164 -20.39 20.65 4.58
C ASP A 164 -19.71 21.42 5.70
N LYS A 165 -18.81 22.32 5.30
CA LYS A 165 -18.14 23.24 6.22
C LYS A 165 -18.96 24.53 6.29
N ALA A 166 -19.58 24.79 7.45
CA ALA A 166 -20.30 26.05 7.69
C ALA A 166 -19.33 27.19 8.01
N ASP A 167 -18.37 26.93 8.89
CA ASP A 167 -17.32 27.87 9.33
C ASP A 167 -15.98 27.12 9.45
N GLU A 168 -14.90 27.81 9.81
CA GLU A 168 -13.56 27.20 9.91
C GLU A 168 -13.52 25.96 10.83
N PHE A 169 -14.34 25.98 11.89
CA PHE A 169 -14.39 24.96 12.94
C PHE A 169 -15.72 24.20 13.00
N THR A 170 -16.72 24.62 12.22
CA THR A 170 -18.08 24.11 12.32
C THR A 170 -18.45 23.33 11.07
N VAL A 171 -18.73 22.05 11.27
CA VAL A 171 -19.23 21.13 10.25
C VAL A 171 -20.74 21.02 10.40
N VAL A 172 -21.46 21.04 9.28
CA VAL A 172 -22.90 20.85 9.22
C VAL A 172 -23.22 19.70 8.30
N TYR A 173 -24.30 18.99 8.64
CA TYR A 173 -24.76 17.82 7.91
C TYR A 173 -26.10 18.15 7.26
N SER A 174 -26.33 17.68 6.04
CA SER A 174 -27.65 17.72 5.41
C SER A 174 -28.00 16.36 4.84
N VAL A 175 -29.26 15.93 4.99
CA VAL A 175 -29.72 14.64 4.47
C VAL A 175 -30.78 14.88 3.39
N ARG A 176 -30.53 14.37 2.19
CA ARG A 176 -31.42 14.51 1.04
C ARG A 176 -31.70 13.17 0.36
N VAL A 177 -32.80 13.11 -0.40
CA VAL A 177 -33.21 11.92 -1.17
C VAL A 177 -33.13 12.23 -2.67
N GLY A 178 -32.36 11.44 -3.40
CA GLY A 178 -32.10 11.60 -4.83
C GLY A 178 -31.49 12.96 -5.14
N GLN A 179 -32.06 13.64 -6.14
CA GLN A 179 -31.65 14.99 -6.57
C GLN A 179 -32.45 16.11 -5.88
N ASN A 180 -33.39 15.77 -4.99
CA ASN A 180 -34.19 16.77 -4.31
C ASN A 180 -33.33 17.51 -3.27
N PRO A 181 -33.59 18.81 -3.03
CA PRO A 181 -32.95 19.52 -1.92
C PRO A 181 -33.33 18.88 -0.58
N ALA A 182 -32.46 19.03 0.41
CA ALA A 182 -32.76 18.60 1.78
C ALA A 182 -34.03 19.30 2.28
N ARG A 183 -34.85 18.57 3.03
CA ARG A 183 -35.99 19.16 3.73
C ARG A 183 -35.45 20.12 4.81
N SER A 184 -36.21 21.16 5.17
CA SER A 184 -35.75 22.20 6.11
C SER A 184 -35.42 21.69 7.51
N ASP A 185 -36.02 20.57 7.91
CA ASP A 185 -35.76 19.84 9.16
C ASP A 185 -34.52 18.94 9.08
N HIS A 186 -34.09 18.57 7.87
CA HIS A 186 -32.93 17.72 7.60
C HIS A 186 -31.73 18.52 7.04
N ASP A 187 -31.85 19.84 7.03
CA ASP A 187 -30.81 20.76 6.56
C ASP A 187 -30.06 21.38 7.75
N ARG A 188 -28.74 21.59 7.57
CA ARG A 188 -27.83 22.20 8.56
C ARG A 188 -27.86 21.57 9.96
N LEU A 189 -27.87 20.25 10.03
CA LEU A 189 -27.79 19.49 11.27
C LEU A 189 -26.39 19.65 11.90
N PRO A 190 -26.27 19.92 13.22
CA PRO A 190 -25.00 20.28 13.84
C PRO A 190 -24.13 19.08 14.25
N THR A 191 -24.70 17.88 14.37
CA THR A 191 -23.99 16.69 14.85
C THR A 191 -24.24 15.48 13.95
N PRO A 192 -23.31 14.50 13.91
CA PRO A 192 -23.49 13.29 13.11
C PRO A 192 -24.68 12.45 13.61
N GLU A 193 -24.97 12.43 14.91
CA GLU A 193 -26.11 11.70 15.48
C GLU A 193 -27.44 12.29 14.99
N ALA A 194 -27.52 13.61 14.86
CA ALA A 194 -28.69 14.28 14.30
C ALA A 194 -28.89 13.91 12.82
N ALA A 195 -27.80 13.78 12.06
CA ALA A 195 -27.85 13.32 10.66
C ALA A 195 -28.33 11.86 10.56
N ILE A 196 -27.88 10.99 11.47
CA ILE A 196 -28.32 9.60 11.53
C ILE A 196 -29.80 9.49 11.95
N ALA A 197 -30.26 10.32 12.88
CA ALA A 197 -31.67 10.37 13.25
C ALA A 197 -32.56 10.83 12.08
N ALA A 198 -32.12 11.83 11.31
CA ALA A 198 -32.79 12.27 10.10
C ALA A 198 -32.79 11.19 9.01
N LEU A 199 -31.69 10.44 8.86
CA LEU A 199 -31.62 9.26 7.99
C LEU A 199 -32.65 8.20 8.43
N ASP A 200 -32.73 7.88 9.71
CA ASP A 200 -33.69 6.87 10.21
C ASP A 200 -35.14 7.26 9.92
N ALA A 201 -35.48 8.55 10.05
CA ALA A 201 -36.80 9.06 9.68
C ALA A 201 -37.11 8.82 8.18
N LEU A 202 -36.13 9.04 7.30
CA LEU A 202 -36.28 8.78 5.86
C LEU A 202 -36.34 7.28 5.55
N LEU A 203 -35.61 6.45 6.29
CA LEU A 203 -35.63 4.99 6.13
C LEU A 203 -36.99 4.38 6.51
N LEU A 204 -37.74 5.01 7.43
CA LEU A 204 -39.10 4.60 7.77
C LEU A 204 -40.11 4.90 6.66
N GLU A 205 -39.87 5.95 5.86
CA GLU A 205 -40.70 6.30 4.70
C GLU A 205 -40.38 5.43 3.46
N ALA A 206 -39.16 4.90 3.39
CA ALA A 206 -38.69 4.13 2.25
C ALA A 206 -39.33 2.73 2.18
N GLN A 207 -39.89 2.36 1.02
CA GLN A 207 -40.46 1.02 0.81
C GLN A 207 -39.40 -0.06 0.58
N GLN A 208 -38.21 0.34 0.11
CA GLN A 208 -37.10 -0.56 -0.21
C GLN A 208 -35.83 -0.04 0.45
N PRO A 209 -34.88 -0.92 0.85
CA PRO A 209 -33.60 -0.51 1.40
C PRO A 209 -32.83 0.37 0.40
N PRO A 210 -32.65 1.68 0.66
CA PRO A 210 -31.99 2.56 -0.28
C PRO A 210 -30.46 2.41 -0.21
N GLU A 211 -29.78 2.91 -1.24
CA GLU A 211 -28.34 3.19 -1.17
C GLU A 211 -28.12 4.48 -0.35
N VAL A 212 -27.15 4.46 0.58
CA VAL A 212 -26.77 5.63 1.38
C VAL A 212 -25.41 6.17 0.94
N ARG A 213 -25.35 7.43 0.53
CA ARG A 213 -24.12 8.08 0.08
C ARG A 213 -23.65 9.10 1.11
N ILE A 214 -22.36 9.11 1.42
CA ILE A 214 -21.74 10.14 2.26
C ILE A 214 -20.94 11.05 1.33
N ALA A 215 -21.46 12.23 1.06
CA ALA A 215 -20.79 13.24 0.27
C ALA A 215 -20.01 14.16 1.21
N CYS A 216 -18.68 14.08 1.21
CA CYS A 216 -17.83 14.91 2.06
C CYS A 216 -16.97 15.84 1.21
N ARG A 217 -16.78 17.09 1.63
CA ARG A 217 -15.86 17.98 0.94
C ARG A 217 -14.39 17.61 1.19
N LYS A 218 -13.54 17.83 0.18
CA LYS A 218 -12.10 17.52 0.23
C LYS A 218 -11.32 18.24 1.34
N ASP A 219 -11.82 19.38 1.80
CA ASP A 219 -11.20 20.21 2.85
C ASP A 219 -11.54 19.77 4.28
N LEU A 220 -12.37 18.73 4.45
CA LEU A 220 -12.77 18.22 5.75
C LEU A 220 -11.90 17.04 6.22
N PRO A 221 -11.68 16.89 7.54
CA PRO A 221 -10.99 15.73 8.10
C PRO A 221 -11.74 14.42 7.80
N ASN A 222 -10.99 13.35 7.51
CA ASN A 222 -11.55 12.02 7.24
C ASN A 222 -12.31 11.44 8.44
N ASP A 223 -11.95 11.85 9.67
CA ASP A 223 -12.55 11.38 10.92
C ASP A 223 -14.08 11.44 10.90
N ARG A 224 -14.67 12.49 10.31
CA ARG A 224 -16.14 12.63 10.22
C ARG A 224 -16.81 11.61 9.32
N VAL A 225 -16.13 11.19 8.26
CA VAL A 225 -16.62 10.15 7.36
C VAL A 225 -16.54 8.79 8.06
N SER A 226 -15.45 8.54 8.78
CA SER A 226 -15.25 7.31 9.56
C SER A 226 -16.29 7.16 10.68
N GLU A 227 -16.62 8.24 11.39
CA GLU A 227 -17.69 8.29 12.40
C GLU A 227 -19.06 7.88 11.80
N LEU A 228 -19.43 8.46 10.66
CA LEU A 228 -20.68 8.12 9.98
C LEU A 228 -20.70 6.66 9.47
N GLN A 229 -19.58 6.15 8.97
CA GLN A 229 -19.49 4.77 8.50
C GLN A 229 -19.72 3.75 9.64
N LEU A 230 -19.14 4.00 10.82
CA LEU A 230 -19.37 3.17 12.01
C LEU A 230 -20.85 3.11 12.40
N GLU A 231 -21.56 4.23 12.29
CA GLU A 231 -23.00 4.30 12.58
C GLU A 231 -23.88 3.66 11.49
N LEU A 232 -23.43 3.62 10.23
CA LEU A 232 -24.16 2.98 9.13
C LEU A 232 -23.98 1.46 9.10
N GLU A 233 -22.85 0.94 9.56
CA GLU A 233 -22.55 -0.50 9.60
C GLU A 233 -23.65 -1.36 10.28
N PRO A 234 -24.20 -1.02 11.47
CA PRO A 234 -25.28 -1.80 12.08
C PRO A 234 -26.57 -1.80 11.24
N ARG A 235 -26.85 -0.72 10.50
CA ARG A 235 -28.03 -0.61 9.62
C ARG A 235 -27.86 -1.47 8.36
N PHE A 236 -26.65 -1.51 7.82
CA PHE A 236 -26.28 -2.40 6.73
C PHE A 236 -26.41 -3.87 7.14
N LYS A 237 -25.88 -4.25 8.30
CA LYS A 237 -26.03 -5.62 8.84
C LYS A 237 -27.48 -6.04 9.05
N LYS A 238 -28.35 -5.10 9.43
CA LYS A 238 -29.81 -5.30 9.57
C LYS A 238 -30.56 -5.29 8.22
N ARG A 239 -29.87 -5.08 7.09
CA ARG A 239 -30.46 -4.92 5.75
C ARG A 239 -31.47 -3.78 5.63
N GLN A 240 -31.30 -2.74 6.45
CA GLN A 240 -32.11 -1.51 6.34
C GLN A 240 -31.64 -0.62 5.18
N ILE A 241 -30.37 -0.76 4.80
CA ILE A 241 -29.75 -0.09 3.66
C ILE A 241 -29.09 -1.15 2.77
N ASN A 242 -29.13 -0.93 1.46
CA ASN A 242 -28.60 -1.89 0.49
C ASN A 242 -27.08 -1.81 0.37
N SER A 243 -26.54 -0.59 0.42
CA SER A 243 -25.11 -0.31 0.36
C SER A 243 -24.85 1.09 0.91
N TYR A 244 -23.59 1.35 1.29
CA TYR A 244 -23.15 2.71 1.59
C TYR A 244 -21.79 3.01 0.95
N VAL A 245 -21.64 4.23 0.44
CA VAL A 245 -20.44 4.68 -0.28
C VAL A 245 -20.07 6.08 0.18
N ALA A 246 -18.79 6.33 0.46
CA ALA A 246 -18.28 7.66 0.71
C ALA A 246 -17.67 8.25 -0.56
N THR A 247 -18.09 9.46 -0.93
CA THR A 247 -17.60 10.19 -2.09
C THR A 247 -17.07 11.55 -1.66
N VAL A 248 -15.94 11.94 -2.26
CA VAL A 248 -15.37 13.28 -2.07
C VAL A 248 -15.98 14.20 -3.11
N VAL A 249 -16.70 15.22 -2.65
CA VAL A 249 -17.31 16.23 -3.53
C VAL A 249 -16.39 17.45 -3.62
N GLU A 250 -15.95 17.78 -4.83
CA GLU A 250 -15.27 19.04 -5.09
C GLU A 250 -16.31 20.14 -5.26
N ALA A 251 -16.18 21.22 -4.47
CA ALA A 251 -17.07 22.36 -4.60
C ALA A 251 -16.91 23.01 -5.98
N PRO A 252 -18.00 23.47 -6.63
CA PRO A 252 -17.89 24.25 -7.85
C PRO A 252 -17.03 25.48 -7.56
N LYS A 253 -15.93 25.64 -8.32
CA LYS A 253 -15.08 26.83 -8.24
C LYS A 253 -15.97 28.06 -8.50
N LYS A 254 -16.17 28.87 -7.47
CA LYS A 254 -16.85 30.16 -7.58
C LYS A 254 -15.99 31.18 -8.32
#